data_AF-A0A382VU02-F1
#
_entry.id   AF-A0A382VU02-F1
#
_cell.length_a   1.000
_cell.length_b   1.000
_cell.length_c   1.000
_cell.angle_alpha   90.00
_cell.angle_beta   90.00
_cell.angle_gamma   90.00
#
_symmetry.space_group_name_H-M   'P 1'
#
loop_
_entity.id
_entity.type
_entity.pdbx_description
1 polymer ?
#
loop_
_entity_poly.entity_id
_entity_poly.type
_entity_poly.pdbx_seq_one_letter_code
_entity_poly.pdbx_strand_id
1 'polypeptide(L)'
;VAREQGLTEKHVEQINDDYEDSQLSERDKTALQLTDAIVGDPRQVPESLQKQLRTHFSDPQIVEMSLGIGLFLALSKVLISLGLEPEEMDIAITPTPGSTN
;
A
#
# COMPACT_ATOMS: atom_id res chain seq x y z
N VAL A 1 -0.58 -4.55 13.20
CA VAL A 1 -0.38 -3.17 12.70
C VAL A 1 -1.51 -2.64 11.82
N ALA A 2 -1.75 -3.11 10.59
CA ALA A 2 -2.77 -2.51 9.71
C ALA A 2 -4.23 -2.64 10.23
N ARG A 3 -4.63 -3.83 10.68
CA ARG A 3 -5.96 -4.07 11.30
C ARG A 3 -6.19 -3.26 12.58
N GLU A 4 -5.13 -3.00 13.34
CA GLU A 4 -5.19 -2.24 14.61
C GLU A 4 -5.43 -0.74 14.38
N GLN A 5 -5.22 -0.24 13.16
CA GLN A 5 -5.48 1.14 12.77
C GLN A 5 -6.84 1.33 12.08
N GLY A 6 -7.71 0.31 12.09
CA GLY A 6 -9.06 0.40 11.56
C GLY A 6 -9.22 -0.03 10.09
N LEU A 7 -8.19 -0.59 9.44
CA LEU A 7 -8.38 -1.30 8.19
C LEU A 7 -9.20 -2.57 8.44
N THR A 8 -10.45 -2.55 8.00
CA THR A 8 -11.30 -3.74 7.96
C THR A 8 -10.98 -4.59 6.72
N GLU A 9 -11.25 -5.89 6.77
CA GLU A 9 -11.13 -6.79 5.60
C GLU A 9 -11.88 -6.22 4.39
N LYS A 10 -13.10 -5.72 4.60
CA LYS A 10 -13.91 -5.03 3.58
C LYS A 10 -13.25 -3.79 2.97
N HIS A 11 -12.35 -3.14 3.71
CA HIS A 11 -11.56 -2.02 3.19
C HIS A 11 -10.41 -2.50 2.30
N VAL A 12 -9.77 -3.61 2.69
CA VAL A 12 -8.69 -4.24 1.92
C VAL A 12 -9.23 -4.85 0.61
N GLU A 13 -10.41 -5.45 0.63
CA GLU A 13 -11.08 -6.01 -0.56
C GLU A 13 -11.29 -4.97 -1.68
N GLN A 14 -11.35 -3.69 -1.34
CA GLN A 14 -11.51 -2.59 -2.30
C GLN A 14 -10.19 -2.16 -2.95
N ILE A 15 -9.04 -2.65 -2.45
CA ILE A 15 -7.72 -2.41 -3.03
C ILE A 15 -7.48 -3.48 -4.09
N ASN A 16 -8.07 -3.28 -5.26
CA ASN A 16 -7.96 -4.14 -6.44
C ASN A 16 -7.85 -3.25 -7.69
N ASP A 17 -7.72 -3.83 -8.88
CA ASP A 17 -7.51 -3.07 -10.13
C ASP A 17 -8.60 -2.01 -10.42
N ASP A 18 -9.81 -2.16 -9.85
CA ASP A 18 -10.95 -1.25 -10.00
C ASP A 18 -11.11 -0.29 -8.80
N TYR A 19 -10.06 -0.08 -7.98
CA TYR A 19 -10.16 0.72 -6.74
C TYR A 19 -10.61 2.16 -6.99
N GLU A 20 -10.43 2.70 -8.20
CA GLU A 20 -10.88 4.05 -8.56
C GLU A 20 -12.41 4.21 -8.41
N ASP A 21 -13.17 3.14 -8.69
CA ASP A 21 -14.62 3.09 -8.59
C ASP A 21 -15.12 2.62 -7.20
N SER A 22 -14.20 2.33 -6.28
CA SER A 22 -14.52 1.86 -4.93
C SER A 22 -15.04 2.96 -3.98
N GLN A 23 -15.44 2.54 -2.78
CA GLN A 23 -15.85 3.43 -1.68
C GLN A 23 -14.66 3.89 -0.81
N LEU A 24 -13.42 3.63 -1.25
CA LEU A 24 -12.23 4.17 -0.61
C LEU A 24 -12.27 5.70 -0.59
N SER A 25 -11.66 6.30 0.42
CA SER A 25 -11.56 7.76 0.47
C SER A 25 -10.66 8.28 -0.66
N GLU A 26 -10.90 9.50 -1.11
CA GLU A 26 -10.03 10.15 -2.12
C GLU A 26 -8.55 10.20 -1.67
N ARG A 27 -8.32 10.30 -0.35
CA ARG A 27 -6.98 10.23 0.24
C ARG A 27 -6.32 8.86 0.00
N ASP A 28 -7.07 7.77 0.17
CA ASP A 28 -6.54 6.42 -0.02
C ASP A 28 -6.36 6.10 -1.50
N LYS A 29 -7.32 6.49 -2.35
CA LYS A 29 -7.18 6.38 -3.81
C LYS A 29 -5.94 7.12 -4.32
N THR A 30 -5.69 8.34 -3.82
CA THR A 30 -4.49 9.11 -4.17
C THR A 30 -3.19 8.40 -3.75
N ALA A 31 -3.18 7.71 -2.61
CA ALA A 31 -2.03 6.91 -2.17
C ALA A 31 -1.82 5.67 -3.05
N LEU A 32 -2.90 5.01 -3.49
CA LEU A 32 -2.84 3.89 -4.43
C LEU A 32 -2.32 4.35 -5.80
N GLN A 33 -2.78 5.49 -6.31
CA GLN A 33 -2.26 6.06 -7.56
C GLN A 33 -0.76 6.37 -7.51
N LEU A 34 -0.25 6.85 -6.36
CA LEU A 34 1.19 7.00 -6.17
C LEU A 34 1.90 5.64 -6.18
N THR A 35 1.31 4.63 -5.58
CA THR A 35 1.84 3.25 -5.56
C THR A 35 1.95 2.71 -6.99
N ASP A 36 0.89 2.82 -7.79
CA ASP A 36 0.86 2.39 -9.19
C ASP A 36 1.92 3.12 -10.03
N ALA A 37 2.06 4.43 -9.83
CA ALA A 37 3.05 5.22 -10.54
C ALA A 37 4.49 4.79 -10.21
N ILE A 38 4.79 4.46 -8.94
CA ILE A 38 6.13 4.01 -8.52
C ILE A 38 6.41 2.57 -8.99
N VAL A 39 5.43 1.67 -8.90
CA VAL A 39 5.58 0.26 -9.29
C VAL A 39 5.65 0.08 -10.81
N GLY A 40 4.88 0.87 -11.57
CA GLY A 40 4.80 0.84 -13.04
C GLY A 40 5.98 1.53 -13.74
N ASP A 41 5.88 2.84 -14.00
CA ASP A 41 6.98 3.66 -14.54
C ASP A 41 7.18 4.92 -13.68
N PRO A 42 8.19 4.93 -12.78
CA PRO A 42 8.41 6.04 -11.85
C PRO A 42 8.81 7.35 -12.54
N ARG A 43 9.17 7.34 -13.83
CA ARG A 43 9.46 8.56 -14.59
C ARG A 43 8.19 9.36 -14.91
N GLN A 44 7.01 8.82 -14.62
CA GLN A 44 5.75 9.36 -15.09
C GLN A 44 4.84 9.94 -14.01
N VAL A 45 5.27 10.11 -12.74
CA VAL A 45 4.41 10.72 -11.71
C VAL A 45 3.94 12.12 -12.18
N PRO A 46 2.68 12.27 -12.63
CA PRO A 46 2.28 13.46 -13.35
C PRO A 46 2.12 14.63 -12.36
N GLU A 47 2.31 15.86 -12.85
CA GLU A 47 2.19 17.06 -12.02
C GLU A 47 0.79 17.16 -11.36
N SER A 48 -0.25 16.67 -12.05
CA SER A 48 -1.61 16.56 -11.50
C SER A 48 -1.67 15.67 -10.25
N LEU A 49 -1.03 14.50 -10.28
CA LEU A 49 -0.97 13.60 -9.12
C LEU A 49 -0.14 14.21 -8.00
N GLN A 50 0.96 14.89 -8.31
CA GLN A 50 1.74 15.61 -7.28
C GLN A 50 0.92 16.68 -6.56
N LYS A 51 0.05 17.40 -7.28
CA LYS A 51 -0.87 18.39 -6.70
C LYS A 51 -1.95 17.72 -5.83
N GLN A 52 -2.53 16.61 -6.29
CA GLN A 52 -3.51 15.84 -5.52
C GLN A 52 -2.90 15.27 -4.23
N LEU A 53 -1.69 14.70 -4.30
CA LEU A 53 -0.95 14.22 -3.13
C LEU A 53 -0.79 15.31 -2.08
N ARG A 54 -0.41 16.52 -2.49
CA ARG A 54 -0.23 17.67 -1.58
C ARG A 54 -1.54 18.23 -1.00
N THR A 55 -2.69 17.80 -1.53
CA THR A 55 -4.01 18.13 -0.97
C THR A 55 -4.35 17.21 0.21
N HIS A 56 -3.82 15.98 0.24
CA HIS A 56 -4.17 14.96 1.25
C HIS A 56 -3.02 14.62 2.21
N PHE A 57 -1.78 14.91 1.82
CA PHE A 57 -0.57 14.54 2.53
C PHE A 57 0.41 15.72 2.56
N SER A 58 1.13 15.83 3.67
CA SER A 58 2.29 16.71 3.77
C SER A 58 3.50 16.13 3.02
N ASP A 59 4.44 16.99 2.65
CA ASP A 59 5.68 16.57 1.98
C ASP A 59 6.44 15.46 2.71
N PRO A 60 6.63 15.50 4.05
CA PRO A 60 7.24 14.39 4.78
C PRO A 60 6.46 13.08 4.65
N GLN A 61 5.13 13.12 4.69
CA GLN A 61 4.29 11.93 4.54
C GLN A 61 4.39 11.34 3.13
N ILE A 62 4.47 12.18 2.10
CA ILE A 62 4.66 11.73 0.71
C ILE A 62 6.02 11.02 0.57
N VAL A 63 7.07 11.59 1.17
CA VAL A 63 8.42 10.99 1.17
C VAL A 63 8.42 9.65 1.90
N GLU A 64 7.87 9.59 3.12
CA GLU A 64 7.81 8.37 3.92
C GLU A 64 7.04 7.26 3.19
N MET A 65 5.88 7.60 2.62
CA MET A 65 5.08 6.68 1.82
C MET A 65 5.85 6.17 0.59
N SER A 66 6.51 7.06 -0.14
CA SER A 66 7.31 6.69 -1.32
C SER A 66 8.48 5.78 -0.97
N LEU A 67 9.16 6.04 0.16
CA LEU A 67 10.23 5.19 0.67
C LEU A 67 9.72 3.81 1.08
N GLY A 68 8.56 3.74 1.73
CA GLY A 68 7.91 2.48 2.08
C GLY A 68 7.58 1.64 0.84
N ILE A 69 6.95 2.26 -0.17
CA ILE A 69 6.61 1.59 -1.44
C ILE A 69 7.89 1.07 -2.12
N GLY A 70 8.92 1.91 -2.24
CA GLY A 70 10.19 1.53 -2.85
C GLY A 70 10.90 0.39 -2.11
N LEU A 71 10.88 0.40 -0.77
CA LEU A 71 11.47 -0.65 0.05
C LEU A 71 10.79 -2.00 -0.20
N PHE A 72 9.46 -2.06 -0.14
CA PHE A 72 8.73 -3.31 -0.37
C PHE A 72 8.90 -3.82 -1.80
N LEU A 73 8.88 -2.93 -2.79
CA LEU A 73 9.15 -3.29 -4.19
C LEU A 73 10.55 -3.89 -4.37
N ALA A 74 11.57 -3.33 -3.70
CA ALA A 74 12.93 -3.87 -3.74
C ALA A 74 13.01 -5.27 -3.10
N LEU A 75 12.34 -5.47 -1.95
CA LEU A 75 12.28 -6.77 -1.29
C LEU A 75 11.60 -7.83 -2.17
N SER A 76 10.48 -7.50 -2.81
CA SER A 76 9.80 -8.40 -3.75
C SER A 76 10.74 -8.84 -4.88
N LYS A 77 11.51 -7.91 -5.47
CA LYS A 77 12.46 -8.23 -6.55
C LYS A 77 13.60 -9.13 -6.08
N VAL A 78 14.08 -8.95 -4.84
CA VAL A 78 15.10 -9.84 -4.26
C VAL A 78 14.54 -11.25 -4.08
N LEU A 79 13.33 -11.39 -3.54
CA LEU A 79 12.70 -12.70 -3.36
C LEU A 79 12.50 -13.44 -4.68
N ILE A 80 11.94 -12.75 -5.69
CA ILE A 80 11.75 -13.30 -7.05
C ILE A 80 13.09 -13.71 -7.66
N SER A 81 14.12 -12.87 -7.52
CA SER A 81 15.44 -13.17 -8.09
C SER A 81 16.11 -14.39 -7.44
N LEU A 82 15.73 -14.74 -6.21
CA LEU A 82 16.26 -15.89 -5.49
C LEU A 82 15.35 -17.12 -5.59
N GLY A 83 14.18 -17.02 -6.23
CA GLY A 83 13.17 -18.07 -6.24
C GLY A 83 12.60 -18.36 -4.84
N LEU A 84 12.51 -17.33 -4.00
CA LEU A 84 12.05 -17.41 -2.61
C LEU A 84 10.69 -16.72 -2.43
N GLU A 85 9.93 -16.53 -3.50
CA GLU A 85 8.52 -16.14 -3.40
C GLU A 85 7.73 -17.20 -2.61
N PRO A 86 6.79 -16.78 -1.74
CA PRO A 86 5.88 -17.72 -1.09
C PRO A 86 4.99 -18.43 -2.13
N GLU A 87 4.92 -19.77 -2.08
CA GLU A 87 4.03 -20.55 -2.97
C GLU A 87 2.54 -20.33 -2.65
N GLU A 88 2.20 -20.16 -1.37
CA GLU A 88 0.91 -19.72 -0.85
C GLU A 88 1.16 -18.82 0.38
N MET A 89 0.38 -17.74 0.54
CA MET A 89 0.58 -16.78 1.64
C MET A 89 -0.48 -17.00 2.72
N ASP A 90 -0.11 -17.74 3.77
CA ASP A 90 -1.01 -18.05 4.89
C ASP A 90 -1.32 -16.84 5.77
N ILE A 91 -2.58 -16.75 6.20
CA ILE A 91 -3.06 -15.74 7.14
C ILE A 91 -2.54 -16.09 8.54
N ALA A 92 -1.55 -15.33 9.02
CA ALA A 92 -1.09 -15.43 10.40
C ALA A 92 -2.06 -14.69 11.36
N ILE A 93 -2.94 -15.45 12.03
CA ILE A 93 -3.70 -14.94 13.18
C ILE A 93 -2.82 -15.04 14.42
N THR A 94 -2.29 -13.92 14.90
CA THR A 94 -1.62 -13.84 16.20
C THR A 94 -2.60 -13.37 17.27
N PRO A 95 -2.97 -14.21 18.25
CA PRO A 95 -3.75 -13.76 19.39
C PRO A 95 -2.96 -12.74 20.21
N THR A 96 -3.62 -11.68 20.64
CA THR A 96 -3.01 -10.65 21.49
C THR A 96 -2.56 -11.25 22.82
N PRO A 97 -1.30 -11.04 23.26
CA PRO A 97 -0.85 -11.50 24.58
C PRO A 97 -1.75 -10.94 25.69
N GLY A 98 -2.40 -11.82 26.44
CA GLY A 98 -3.29 -11.46 27.56
C GLY A 98 -4.78 -11.80 27.36
N SER A 99 -5.19 -12.29 26.20
CA SER A 99 -6.54 -12.84 26.00
C SER A 99 -6.63 -14.27 26.53
N THR A 100 -7.09 -14.47 27.77
CA THR A 100 -7.61 -15.79 28.20
C THR A 100 -9.00 -15.99 27.60
N ASN A 101 -9.16 -17.11 26.90
CA ASN A 101 -10.39 -17.60 26.27
C ASN A 101 -11.59 -17.63 27.24
#